data_AF-A0A7L0EQN8-F1
#
_entry.id   AF-A0A7L0EQN8-F1
#
_cell.length_a   1.000
_cell.length_b   1.000
_cell.length_c   1.000
_cell.angle_alpha   90.00
_cell.angle_beta   90.00
_cell.angle_gamma   90.00
#
_symmetry.space_group_name_H-M   'P 1'
#
loop_
_entity.id
_entity.type
_entity.pdbx_description
1 polymer ?
#
loop_
_entity_poly.entity_id
_entity_poly.type
_entity_poly.pdbx_seq_one_letter_code
_entity_poly.pdbx_strand_id
1 'polypeptide(L)'
;PRVPLLLSRMKEVGKVFLATNSDYNYTDAIMSYLFDFSDGDKVSMSPLQRGAAGHPQQPLADPPPQPRQAETPPRPWRSYFDLIVVDTRKPLFFAEGTVLRQVNTDTGKLRIGTYTGPLQHCAVYSGGERPAR
;
A
#
# COMPACT_ATOMS: atom_id res chain seq x y z
N PRO A 1 -0.62 15.80 -7.46
CA PRO A 1 0.32 15.37 -6.40
C PRO A 1 0.19 13.86 -6.21
N ARG A 2 1.30 13.11 -6.09
CA ARG A 2 1.25 11.64 -5.94
C ARG A 2 0.80 11.30 -4.52
N VAL A 3 -0.20 10.41 -4.38
CA VAL A 3 -0.81 10.07 -3.08
C VAL A 3 0.23 9.65 -2.02
N PRO A 4 1.23 8.79 -2.33
CA PRO A 4 2.20 8.34 -1.32
C PRO A 4 3.15 9.43 -0.84
N LEU A 5 3.53 10.36 -1.73
CA LEU A 5 4.38 11.49 -1.33
C LEU A 5 3.65 12.39 -0.32
N LEU A 6 2.37 12.68 -0.56
CA LEU A 6 1.57 13.49 0.35
C LEU A 6 1.43 12.81 1.71
N LEU A 7 1.03 11.54 1.73
CA LEU A 7 0.83 10.79 2.98
C LEU A 7 2.14 10.61 3.75
N SER A 8 3.28 10.43 3.07
CA SER A 8 4.59 10.38 3.73
C SER A 8 4.89 11.67 4.48
N ARG A 9 4.69 12.82 3.84
CA ARG A 9 4.90 14.15 4.46
C ARG A 9 3.94 14.40 5.61
N MET A 10 2.67 13.98 5.49
CA MET A 10 1.73 14.09 6.60
C MET A 10 2.17 13.26 7.80
N LYS A 11 2.73 12.07 7.56
CA LYS A 11 3.21 11.16 8.60
C LYS A 11 4.48 11.66 9.32
N GLU A 12 5.29 12.50 8.66
CA GLU A 12 6.45 13.15 9.29
C GLU A 12 6.04 14.13 10.41
N VAL A 13 4.85 14.73 10.31
CA VAL A 13 4.39 15.80 11.23
C VAL A 13 3.23 15.38 12.12
N GLY A 14 2.62 14.20 11.90
CA GLY A 14 1.48 13.74 12.67
C GLY A 14 1.03 12.34 12.31
N LYS A 15 -0.03 11.88 12.98
CA LYS A 15 -0.64 10.57 12.71
C LYS A 15 -1.62 10.65 11.55
N VAL A 16 -1.61 9.64 10.69
CA VAL A 16 -2.49 9.52 9.52
C VAL A 16 -3.40 8.31 9.69
N PHE A 17 -4.71 8.49 9.54
CA PHE A 17 -5.68 7.40 9.68
C PHE A 17 -6.60 7.31 8.45
N LEU A 18 -7.06 6.09 8.15
CA LEU A 18 -8.11 5.83 7.17
C LEU A 18 -9.35 5.31 7.90
N ALA A 19 -10.50 5.94 7.68
CA ALA A 19 -11.79 5.52 8.21
C ALA A 19 -12.84 5.55 7.08
N THR A 20 -13.16 4.38 6.50
CA THR A 20 -14.04 4.26 5.33
C THR A 20 -15.26 3.37 5.60
N ASN A 21 -16.36 3.61 4.89
CA ASN A 21 -17.57 2.78 4.99
C ASN A 21 -17.45 1.50 4.17
N SER A 22 -16.59 1.48 3.15
CA SER A 22 -16.34 0.31 2.31
C SER A 22 -15.73 -0.84 3.12
N ASP A 23 -15.94 -2.06 2.63
CA ASP A 23 -15.27 -3.25 3.16
C ASP A 23 -13.77 -3.26 2.82
N TYR A 24 -13.06 -4.23 3.40
CA TYR A 24 -11.62 -4.35 3.18
C TYR A 24 -11.25 -4.69 1.73
N ASN A 25 -11.94 -5.62 1.07
CA ASN A 25 -11.55 -6.09 -0.25
C ASN A 25 -11.66 -4.98 -1.30
N TYR A 26 -12.75 -4.21 -1.24
CA TYR A 26 -12.92 -3.04 -2.09
C TYR A 26 -11.87 -1.97 -1.77
N THR A 27 -11.65 -1.69 -0.49
CA THR A 27 -10.65 -0.72 -0.05
C THR A 27 -9.24 -1.11 -0.52
N ASP A 28 -8.87 -2.38 -0.38
CA ASP A 28 -7.56 -2.90 -0.77
C ASP A 28 -7.34 -2.79 -2.28
N ALA A 29 -8.36 -3.12 -3.09
CA ALA A 29 -8.29 -2.99 -4.55
C ALA A 29 -8.07 -1.53 -4.99
N ILE A 30 -8.86 -0.59 -4.44
CA ILE A 30 -8.75 0.83 -4.80
C ILE A 30 -7.44 1.44 -4.28
N MET A 31 -7.04 1.15 -3.05
CA MET A 31 -5.81 1.68 -2.48
C MET A 31 -4.57 1.10 -3.16
N SER A 32 -4.60 -0.18 -3.56
CA SER A 32 -3.53 -0.76 -4.37
C SER A 32 -3.40 -0.02 -5.71
N TYR A 33 -4.52 0.18 -6.41
CA TYR A 33 -4.53 0.95 -7.66
C TYR A 33 -3.98 2.38 -7.49
N LEU A 34 -4.42 3.12 -6.45
CA LEU A 34 -3.95 4.48 -6.20
C LEU A 34 -2.44 4.57 -5.91
N PHE A 35 -1.85 3.50 -5.36
CA PHE A 35 -0.44 3.46 -4.97
C PHE A 35 0.45 2.87 -6.07
N ASP A 36 -0.09 2.08 -6.99
CA ASP A 36 0.65 1.49 -8.12
C ASP A 36 1.24 2.57 -9.06
N PHE A 37 0.49 3.65 -9.31
CA PHE A 37 0.98 4.80 -10.11
C PHE A 37 1.96 5.71 -9.38
N SER A 38 2.48 5.29 -8.22
CA SER A 38 3.42 6.07 -7.43
C SER A 38 4.87 5.67 -7.64
N ASP A 39 5.10 4.54 -8.29
CA ASP A 39 6.35 4.22 -8.97
C ASP A 39 6.28 4.82 -10.38
N GLY A 40 6.91 5.99 -10.53
CA GLY A 40 7.08 6.60 -11.84
C GLY A 40 8.34 6.00 -12.41
N ASP A 41 8.30 5.62 -13.68
CA ASP A 41 9.44 5.20 -14.50
C ASP A 41 9.88 3.74 -14.43
N LYS A 42 8.98 2.81 -14.73
CA LYS A 42 9.36 1.63 -15.55
C LYS A 42 8.36 1.35 -16.67
N VAL A 43 8.18 2.33 -17.56
CA VAL A 43 7.73 2.03 -18.92
C VAL A 43 8.92 1.43 -19.67
N SER A 44 9.05 0.10 -19.65
CA SER A 44 9.88 -0.60 -20.64
C SER A 44 9.06 -0.75 -21.92
N MET A 45 8.85 0.36 -22.65
CA MET A 45 8.55 0.26 -24.08
C MET A 45 9.88 0.08 -24.80
N SER A 46 10.18 -1.15 -25.21
CA SER A 46 11.30 -1.46 -26.07
C SER A 46 11.08 -0.82 -27.46
N PRO A 47 11.99 0.02 -27.96
CA PRO A 47 11.92 0.46 -29.35
C PRO A 47 12.21 -0.71 -30.27
N LEU A 48 11.31 -0.92 -31.24
CA LEU A 48 11.44 -1.84 -32.36
C LEU A 48 12.82 -1.70 -33.05
N GLN A 49 13.55 -2.82 -33.16
CA GLN A 49 14.90 -2.91 -33.72
C GLN A 49 14.93 -2.46 -35.21
N ARG A 50 15.66 -1.38 -35.52
CA ARG A 50 16.19 -1.10 -36.88
C ARG A 50 17.54 -1.83 -37.04
N GLY A 51 17.73 -2.48 -38.19
CA GLY A 51 18.83 -3.41 -38.44
C GLY A 51 20.14 -2.82 -38.97
N ALA A 52 21.02 -3.79 -39.29
CA ALA A 52 22.15 -3.80 -40.25
C ALA A 52 23.59 -3.49 -39.78
N ALA A 53 24.41 -4.56 -39.86
CA ALA A 53 25.76 -4.70 -40.45
C ALA A 53 27.05 -4.14 -39.77
N GLY A 54 27.98 -5.05 -39.46
CA GLY A 54 29.39 -4.95 -39.88
C GLY A 54 30.52 -4.86 -38.82
N HIS A 55 31.49 -5.79 -38.92
CA HIS A 55 32.86 -5.87 -38.33
C HIS A 55 33.11 -6.55 -36.96
N PRO A 56 34.10 -7.48 -36.86
CA PRO A 56 34.48 -8.15 -35.61
C PRO A 56 35.65 -7.43 -34.89
N GLN A 57 35.50 -7.14 -33.60
CA GLN A 57 36.57 -6.74 -32.69
C GLN A 57 36.65 -7.72 -31.50
N GLN A 58 37.88 -7.95 -31.05
CA GLN A 58 38.36 -8.97 -30.11
C GLN A 58 37.65 -8.94 -28.74
N PRO A 59 37.60 -10.06 -27.98
CA PRO A 59 36.84 -10.14 -26.75
C PRO A 59 37.55 -9.39 -25.62
N LEU A 60 37.07 -8.18 -25.31
CA LEU A 60 37.33 -7.52 -24.03
C LEU A 60 36.53 -8.29 -22.98
N ALA A 61 37.20 -8.89 -22.00
CA ALA A 61 36.55 -9.62 -20.91
C ALA A 61 35.41 -8.79 -20.32
N ASP A 62 34.21 -9.37 -20.28
CA ASP A 62 33.03 -8.70 -19.74
C ASP A 62 33.34 -8.19 -18.32
N PRO A 63 33.07 -6.91 -18.01
CA PRO A 63 33.15 -6.46 -16.64
C PRO A 63 32.19 -7.31 -15.80
N PRO A 64 32.58 -7.69 -14.56
CA PRO A 64 31.73 -8.52 -13.71
C PRO A 64 30.35 -7.88 -13.60
N PRO A 65 29.25 -8.65 -13.72
CA PRO A 65 27.91 -8.10 -13.64
C PRO A 65 27.76 -7.39 -12.30
N GLN A 66 27.61 -6.06 -12.35
CA GLN A 66 27.31 -5.29 -11.16
C GLN A 66 26.03 -5.87 -10.54
N PRO A 67 25.96 -6.03 -9.21
CA PRO A 67 24.74 -6.50 -8.58
C PRO A 67 23.62 -5.53 -8.96
N ARG A 68 22.71 -6.01 -9.82
CA ARG A 68 21.45 -5.32 -10.10
C ARG A 68 20.86 -4.96 -8.75
N GLN A 69 20.72 -3.66 -8.50
CA GLN A 69 20.14 -3.12 -7.28
C GLN A 69 18.91 -3.97 -6.93
N ALA A 70 18.95 -4.65 -5.78
CA ALA A 70 17.81 -5.42 -5.31
C ALA A 70 16.65 -4.43 -5.20
N GLU A 71 15.71 -4.51 -6.15
CA GLU A 71 14.54 -3.65 -6.19
C GLU A 71 13.82 -3.86 -4.85
N THR A 72 13.79 -2.81 -4.01
CA THR A 72 13.08 -2.90 -2.74
C THR A 72 11.62 -3.15 -3.09
N PRO A 73 10.98 -4.19 -2.52
CA PRO A 73 9.61 -4.51 -2.86
C PRO A 73 8.72 -3.28 -2.61
N PRO A 74 7.74 -3.02 -3.49
CA PRO A 74 6.86 -1.86 -3.36
C PRO A 74 6.28 -1.79 -1.94
N ARG A 75 6.40 -0.63 -1.29
CA ARG A 75 5.85 -0.45 0.06
C ARG A 75 4.32 -0.61 -0.01
N PRO A 76 3.72 -1.50 0.81
CA PRO A 76 2.27 -1.68 0.78
C PRO A 76 1.58 -0.39 1.24
N TRP A 77 0.46 -0.04 0.61
CA TRP A 77 -0.31 1.18 0.91
C TRP A 77 -0.67 1.30 2.41
N ARG A 78 -0.89 0.16 3.07
CA ARG A 78 -1.23 0.08 4.50
C ARG A 78 -0.18 0.75 5.40
N SER A 79 1.09 0.72 5.01
CA SER A 79 2.20 1.30 5.80
C SER A 79 2.17 2.83 5.92
N TYR A 80 1.39 3.49 5.06
CA TYR A 80 1.22 4.94 5.04
C TYR A 80 0.22 5.45 6.09
N PHE A 81 -0.49 4.54 6.76
CA PHE A 81 -1.47 4.87 7.79
C PHE A 81 -1.03 4.28 9.13
N ASP A 82 -1.24 5.05 10.21
CA ASP A 82 -1.03 4.60 11.59
C ASP A 82 -2.22 3.77 12.09
N LEU A 83 -3.41 3.99 11.53
CA LEU A 83 -4.62 3.24 11.82
C LEU A 83 -5.51 3.15 10.58
N ILE A 84 -6.03 1.94 10.31
CA ILE A 84 -6.95 1.68 9.20
C ILE A 84 -8.21 1.03 9.74
N VAL A 85 -9.36 1.66 9.50
CA VAL A 85 -10.69 1.17 9.87
C VAL A 85 -11.60 1.16 8.65
N VAL A 86 -12.07 -0.02 8.27
CA VAL A 86 -13.05 -0.27 7.21
C VAL A 86 -14.43 -0.55 7.82
N ASP A 87 -15.47 -0.67 7.00
CA ASP A 87 -16.85 -0.95 7.44
C ASP A 87 -17.34 -0.04 8.57
N THR A 88 -16.90 1.23 8.60
CA THR A 88 -17.16 2.12 9.75
C THR A 88 -18.63 2.43 9.97
N ARG A 89 -19.49 2.22 8.96
CA ARG A 89 -20.93 2.54 9.00
C ARG A 89 -21.24 3.98 9.42
N LYS A 90 -20.46 4.96 8.96
CA LYS A 90 -20.78 6.38 9.17
C LYS A 90 -22.21 6.66 8.67
N PRO A 91 -23.04 7.41 9.44
CA PRO A 91 -22.65 8.23 10.60
C PRO A 91 -22.55 7.49 11.94
N LEU A 92 -23.00 6.24 12.07
CA LEU A 92 -23.05 5.49 13.34
C LEU A 92 -21.69 5.43 14.04
N PHE A 93 -20.59 5.38 13.29
CA PHE A 93 -19.21 5.46 13.78
C PHE A 93 -18.93 6.62 14.75
N PHE A 94 -19.62 7.75 14.58
CA PHE A 94 -19.45 8.96 15.39
C PHE A 94 -20.39 9.03 16.59
N ALA A 95 -21.25 8.02 16.75
CA ALA A 95 -22.16 7.84 17.87
C ALA A 95 -21.76 6.56 18.63
N GLU A 96 -22.66 5.56 18.70
CA GLU A 96 -22.46 4.29 19.41
C GLU A 96 -21.51 3.31 18.69
N GLY A 97 -21.28 3.50 17.39
CA GLY A 97 -20.42 2.63 16.59
C GLY A 97 -20.92 1.18 16.47
N THR A 98 -19.98 0.28 16.23
CA THR A 98 -20.22 -1.17 16.11
C THR A 98 -19.12 -1.96 16.79
N VAL A 99 -19.29 -3.28 16.92
CA VAL A 99 -18.23 -4.17 17.43
C VAL A 99 -16.96 -4.01 16.59
N LEU A 100 -15.85 -3.67 17.26
CA LEU A 100 -14.54 -3.62 16.63
C LEU A 100 -14.02 -5.03 16.36
N ARG A 101 -13.64 -5.31 15.13
CA ARG A 101 -13.03 -6.58 14.72
C ARG A 101 -11.73 -6.34 13.97
N GLN A 102 -10.84 -7.34 13.98
CA GLN A 102 -9.63 -7.30 13.17
C GLN A 102 -9.86 -8.03 11.84
N VAL A 103 -9.37 -7.48 10.74
CA VAL A 103 -9.40 -8.12 9.43
C VAL A 103 -8.18 -9.04 9.30
N ASN A 104 -8.38 -10.24 8.77
CA ASN A 104 -7.31 -11.06 8.21
C ASN A 104 -7.04 -10.54 6.79
N THR A 105 -5.92 -9.82 6.61
CA THR A 105 -5.60 -9.13 5.36
C THR A 105 -5.26 -10.05 4.20
N ASP A 106 -4.91 -11.31 4.48
CA ASP A 106 -4.57 -12.31 3.45
C ASP A 106 -5.84 -12.88 2.80
N THR A 107 -6.92 -12.96 3.57
CA THR A 107 -8.22 -13.53 3.12
C THR A 107 -9.32 -12.49 2.95
N GLY A 108 -9.13 -11.29 3.48
CA GLY A 108 -10.12 -10.23 3.59
C GLY A 108 -11.27 -10.49 4.56
N LYS A 109 -11.23 -11.61 5.30
CA LYS A 109 -12.29 -11.99 6.24
C LYS A 109 -12.05 -11.40 7.63
N LEU A 110 -13.14 -11.18 8.37
CA LEU A 110 -13.04 -10.77 9.78
C LEU A 110 -12.58 -11.93 10.66
N ARG A 111 -11.64 -11.65 11.56
CA ARG A 111 -11.31 -12.55 12.66
C ARG A 111 -12.53 -12.69 13.59
N ILE A 112 -12.68 -13.88 14.17
CA ILE A 112 -13.80 -14.19 15.06
C ILE A 112 -13.61 -13.44 16.39
N GLY A 113 -14.70 -12.86 16.89
CA GLY A 113 -14.76 -12.19 18.18
C GLY A 113 -14.51 -10.68 18.12
N THR A 114 -14.67 -10.03 19.26
CA THR A 114 -14.37 -8.61 19.47
C THR A 114 -12.86 -8.45 19.67
N TYR A 115 -12.25 -7.48 18.99
CA TYR A 115 -10.85 -7.17 19.19
C TYR A 115 -10.64 -6.32 20.44
N THR A 116 -9.79 -6.79 21.36
CA THR A 116 -9.48 -6.10 22.64
C THR A 116 -7.98 -5.82 22.84
N GLY A 117 -7.16 -6.09 21.81
CA GLY A 117 -5.72 -5.87 21.85
C GLY A 117 -5.29 -4.42 21.58
N PRO A 118 -3.99 -4.10 21.74
CA PRO A 118 -3.44 -2.81 21.36
C PRO A 118 -3.43 -2.63 19.84
N LEU A 119 -3.70 -1.42 19.33
CA LEU A 119 -3.67 -1.14 17.90
C LEU A 119 -2.27 -1.38 17.32
N GLN A 120 -2.18 -2.14 16.23
CA GLN A 120 -0.92 -2.53 15.60
C GLN A 120 -0.70 -1.79 14.28
N HIS A 121 0.56 -1.43 14.01
CA HIS A 121 0.94 -0.83 12.73
C HIS A 121 0.65 -1.80 11.57
N CYS A 122 0.17 -1.27 10.44
CA CYS A 122 -0.28 -2.02 9.26
C CYS A 122 -1.48 -2.98 9.48
N ALA A 123 -1.99 -3.12 10.71
CA ALA A 123 -3.21 -3.89 10.94
C ALA A 123 -4.44 -3.14 10.45
N VAL A 124 -5.45 -3.90 10.05
CA VAL A 124 -6.72 -3.37 9.55
C VAL A 124 -7.84 -3.83 10.47
N TYR A 125 -8.70 -2.89 10.82
CA TYR A 125 -9.86 -3.09 11.67
C TYR A 125 -11.15 -2.85 10.90
N SER A 126 -12.24 -3.44 11.36
CA SER A 126 -13.58 -3.30 10.78
C SER A 126 -14.57 -2.88 11.87
N GLY A 127 -15.42 -1.89 11.57
CA GLY A 127 -16.41 -1.36 12.48
C GLY A 127 -15.82 -0.43 13.54
N GLY A 128 -16.19 -0.64 14.81
CA GLY A 128 -15.75 0.20 15.92
C GLY A 128 -16.48 1.53 16.01
N GLU A 129 -15.89 2.43 16.78
CA GLU A 129 -16.34 3.81 17.00
C GLU A 129 -15.15 4.77 16.86
N ARG A 130 -15.44 6.07 16.74
CA ARG A 130 -14.38 7.09 16.66
C ARG A 130 -13.49 7.01 17.91
N PRO A 131 -12.15 6.90 17.75
CA PRO A 131 -11.24 6.95 18.90
C PRO A 131 -11.44 8.24 19.71
N ALA A 132 -11.48 8.13 21.03
CA ALA A 132 -11.42 9.29 21.92
C ALA A 132 -10.08 10.03 21.70
N ARG A 133 -10.13 11.37 21.70
CA ARG A 133 -8.94 12.22 21.51
C ARG A 133 -7.94 12.08 22.63
#